data_AF-A0A819NEQ9-F1
#
_entry.id   AF-A0A819NEQ9-F1
#
_cell.length_a   1.000
_cell.length_b   1.000
_cell.length_c   1.000
_cell.angle_alpha   90.00
_cell.angle_beta   90.00
_cell.angle_gamma   90.00
#
_symmetry.space_group_name_H-M   'P 1'
#
loop_
_entity.id
_entity.type
_entity.pdbx_description
1 polymer ?
#
loop_
_entity_poly.entity_id
_entity_poly.type
_entity_poly.pdbx_seq_one_letter_code
_entity_poly.pdbx_strand_id
1 'polypeptide(L)'
;MATLMQQQPTMRNKALETIPQKNFPLVHVLTSKTEADELQKSEPFNFEKTIKFLTDPHSAHLLDRRIRICQKLCRYYQNGFIIKDLNHLMKILNILGDLCQQQPNYIDAFVQILQHCSKPFLLDKATDGEIYSSALVAFYSDYGYLLRIPIKRIQKCILETLFKSIQSSNKSPVPYDDYDSLKPTTVEYLLRTQRNSDLCETLVKTLSLVENDLSLRILIIKLLQALAAKHPECIAKMLTQDCVNRLVLRMNDPDSTGELLFRTIELLWNIFENGDEEQIGEQLNSRLTISLLQEAFLGQITQSHSHYHRQLRNDILVVCSLIIGLKPDAPFVETGFAKQLLLFASFPELRSNNPLVKNFKLTKSQEDFEFKKLLFNTVVVLSRNPVVNE
;
A
#
# COMPACT_ATOMS: atom_id res chain seq x y z
N MET A 1 -53.42 32.44 39.59
CA MET A 1 -52.91 32.33 40.98
C MET A 1 -51.59 33.07 41.00
N ALA A 2 -51.65 34.38 41.20
CA ALA A 2 -51.38 35.06 42.47
C ALA A 2 -49.87 34.98 42.79
N THR A 3 -49.10 36.04 42.48
CA THR A 3 -48.70 37.09 43.44
C THR A 3 -47.50 36.61 44.27
N LEU A 4 -46.35 37.27 44.42
CA LEU A 4 -45.71 38.50 43.96
C LEU A 4 -44.52 38.68 44.94
N MET A 5 -43.49 39.43 44.53
CA MET A 5 -42.67 40.29 45.42
C MET A 5 -41.67 39.62 46.39
N GLN A 6 -40.52 40.19 46.74
CA GLN A 6 -39.86 41.46 46.40
C GLN A 6 -38.41 41.40 46.93
N GLN A 7 -37.52 42.07 46.20
CA GLN A 7 -36.50 43.05 46.60
C GLN A 7 -35.57 42.86 47.83
N GLN A 8 -34.30 43.26 47.58
CA GLN A 8 -33.13 43.41 48.46
C GLN A 8 -33.35 44.36 49.67
N PRO A 9 -32.43 44.39 50.66
CA PRO A 9 -31.45 45.49 50.65
C PRO A 9 -30.04 45.19 51.24
N THR A 10 -29.14 46.12 50.92
CA THR A 10 -27.77 46.39 51.39
C THR A 10 -27.65 46.83 52.86
N MET A 11 -26.50 46.55 53.53
CA MET A 11 -25.58 47.53 54.20
C MET A 11 -24.65 46.91 55.29
N ARG A 12 -23.33 47.01 55.04
CA ARG A 12 -22.22 47.53 55.89
C ARG A 12 -22.13 47.28 57.42
N ASN A 13 -20.98 46.77 57.86
CA ASN A 13 -20.10 47.19 58.99
C ASN A 13 -19.14 46.02 59.33
N LYS A 14 -17.86 46.11 59.75
CA LYS A 14 -16.90 47.16 60.11
C LYS A 14 -15.52 46.48 60.15
N ALA A 15 -14.44 47.22 59.91
CA ALA A 15 -13.06 46.78 60.03
C ALA A 15 -12.61 46.66 61.50
N LEU A 16 -11.64 45.77 61.77
CA LEU A 16 -10.72 45.80 62.93
C LEU A 16 -9.34 45.30 62.48
N GLU A 17 -8.32 46.07 62.86
CA GLU A 17 -6.92 46.00 62.43
C GLU A 17 -6.05 45.03 63.28
N THR A 18 -5.11 44.37 62.58
CA THR A 18 -3.71 43.96 62.87
C THR A 18 -3.18 43.57 64.27
N ILE A 19 -2.26 42.57 64.29
CA ILE A 19 -0.89 42.50 64.90
C ILE A 19 -0.54 41.01 65.25
N PRO A 20 0.71 40.46 65.16
CA PRO A 20 1.83 40.60 64.21
C PRO A 20 2.40 39.23 63.69
N GLN A 21 3.27 39.27 62.68
CA GLN A 21 4.06 38.12 62.19
C GLN A 21 5.18 37.71 63.16
N LYS A 22 5.44 36.40 63.30
CA LYS A 22 6.69 35.84 63.82
C LYS A 22 7.08 34.59 63.02
N ASN A 23 8.27 34.64 62.42
CA ASN A 23 8.90 33.58 61.61
C ASN A 23 9.31 32.36 62.43
N PHE A 24 9.09 31.15 61.88
CA PHE A 24 9.94 29.98 62.07
C PHE A 24 10.01 29.15 60.76
N PRO A 25 11.14 28.47 60.48
CA PRO A 25 11.53 28.05 59.12
C PRO A 25 10.93 26.70 58.75
N LEU A 26 10.42 26.58 57.52
CA LEU A 26 10.03 25.29 56.93
C LEU A 26 11.21 24.70 56.16
N VAL A 27 11.59 23.51 56.61
CA VAL A 27 12.68 22.66 56.16
C VAL A 27 12.58 22.36 54.66
N HIS A 28 13.72 22.49 53.97
CA HIS A 28 13.96 22.02 52.61
C HIS A 28 13.55 20.53 52.47
N VAL A 29 12.45 20.27 51.76
CA VAL A 29 12.26 18.96 51.12
C VAL A 29 12.92 19.07 49.75
N LEU A 30 14.15 18.53 49.67
CA LEU A 30 14.81 18.18 48.42
C LEU A 30 13.99 17.05 47.78
N THR A 31 12.99 17.38 46.97
CA THR A 31 12.53 16.47 45.93
C THR A 31 13.57 16.50 44.82
N SER A 32 14.29 15.38 44.73
CA SER A 32 15.23 15.06 43.67
C SER A 32 14.66 15.42 42.30
N LYS A 33 15.30 16.38 41.64
CA LYS A 33 15.23 16.59 40.20
C LYS A 33 15.81 15.35 39.52
N THR A 34 14.98 14.34 39.30
CA THR A 34 15.32 13.17 38.48
C THR A 34 15.12 13.56 37.02
N GLU A 35 16.23 13.92 36.36
CA GLU A 35 16.64 13.59 34.98
C GLU A 35 15.66 13.78 33.79
N ALA A 36 14.46 14.31 33.99
CA ALA A 36 13.44 14.45 32.95
C ALA A 36 13.35 15.85 32.31
N ASP A 37 14.07 16.85 32.83
CA ASP A 37 13.97 18.26 32.39
C ASP A 37 15.26 18.85 31.79
N GLU A 38 16.22 18.00 31.38
CA GLU A 38 17.29 18.43 30.48
C GLU A 38 16.97 18.06 29.02
N LEU A 39 15.88 18.63 28.49
CA LEU A 39 15.83 18.95 27.06
C LEU A 39 16.81 20.10 26.80
N GLN A 40 18.09 19.77 26.87
CA GLN A 40 19.14 20.54 26.21
C GLN A 40 18.70 20.72 24.76
N LYS A 41 18.77 21.96 24.24
CA LYS A 41 18.74 22.25 22.80
C LYS A 41 19.67 21.25 22.10
N SER A 42 19.12 20.16 21.58
CA SER A 42 19.94 19.06 21.12
C SER A 42 20.67 19.54 19.88
N GLU A 43 22.00 19.40 19.87
CA GLU A 43 22.76 19.60 18.63
C GLU A 43 22.10 18.84 17.47
N PRO A 44 22.10 19.42 16.26
CA PRO A 44 21.50 18.79 15.10
C PRO A 44 22.07 17.39 14.91
N PHE A 45 21.22 16.42 14.59
CA PHE A 45 21.67 15.06 14.32
C PHE A 45 22.68 15.08 13.16
N ASN A 46 23.89 14.61 13.42
CA ASN A 46 24.97 14.66 12.43
C ASN A 46 24.96 13.39 11.56
N PHE A 47 24.34 13.49 10.39
CA PHE A 47 24.28 12.40 9.41
C PHE A 47 25.66 12.01 8.88
N GLU A 48 26.54 12.97 8.59
CA GLU A 48 27.86 12.70 8.02
C GLU A 48 28.73 11.87 8.96
N LYS A 49 28.76 12.23 10.24
CA LYS A 49 29.43 11.46 11.29
C LYS A 49 28.83 10.07 11.43
N THR A 50 27.50 9.95 11.34
CA THR A 50 26.81 8.66 11.40
C THR A 50 27.16 7.75 10.23
N ILE A 51 27.08 8.27 9.00
CA ILE A 51 27.45 7.57 7.78
C ILE A 51 28.91 7.12 7.87
N LYS A 52 29.83 8.04 8.19
CA LYS A 52 31.26 7.72 8.35
C LYS A 52 31.46 6.61 9.39
N PHE A 53 30.78 6.69 10.53
CA PHE A 53 30.90 5.69 11.58
C PHE A 53 30.35 4.31 11.19
N LEU A 54 29.30 4.25 10.35
CA LEU A 54 28.76 2.98 9.85
C LEU A 54 29.65 2.34 8.77
N THR A 55 30.37 3.15 7.99
CA THR A 55 31.23 2.67 6.90
C THR A 55 32.69 2.43 7.32
N ASP A 56 33.17 3.04 8.40
CA ASP A 56 34.57 2.96 8.82
C ASP A 56 34.96 1.50 9.21
N PRO A 57 35.93 0.87 8.52
CA PRO A 57 36.38 -0.48 8.87
C PRO A 57 36.85 -0.61 10.31
N HIS A 58 37.45 0.45 10.88
CA HIS A 58 37.94 0.42 12.26
C HIS A 58 36.82 0.38 13.29
N SER A 59 35.61 0.79 12.96
CA SER A 59 34.46 0.71 13.87
C SER A 59 33.61 -0.55 13.65
N ALA A 60 33.97 -1.44 12.72
CA ALA A 60 33.18 -2.62 12.36
C ALA A 60 32.94 -3.59 13.53
N HIS A 61 33.88 -3.65 14.47
CA HIS A 61 33.77 -4.45 15.69
C HIS A 61 32.84 -3.84 16.75
N LEU A 62 32.46 -2.56 16.62
CA LEU A 62 31.63 -1.84 17.59
C LEU A 62 30.13 -1.95 17.27
N LEU A 63 29.66 -3.18 17.08
CA LEU A 63 28.30 -3.50 16.62
C LEU A 63 27.21 -2.82 17.47
N ASP A 64 27.27 -2.96 18.79
CA ASP A 64 26.29 -2.35 19.70
C ASP A 64 26.24 -0.83 19.59
N ARG A 65 27.40 -0.20 19.39
CA ARG A 65 27.49 1.26 19.26
C ARG A 65 26.89 1.72 17.93
N ARG A 66 27.11 0.98 16.84
CA ARG A 66 26.50 1.25 15.53
C ARG A 66 24.98 1.11 15.57
N ILE A 67 24.48 0.07 16.23
CA ILE A 67 23.03 -0.12 16.46
C ILE A 67 22.44 1.01 17.30
N ARG A 68 23.10 1.40 18.39
CA ARG A 68 22.64 2.51 19.26
C ARG A 68 22.55 3.84 18.51
N ILE A 69 23.44 4.11 17.56
CA ILE A 69 23.36 5.33 16.74
C ILE A 69 22.14 5.30 15.82
N CYS A 70 21.81 4.15 15.23
CA CYS A 70 20.59 3.96 14.44
C CYS A 70 19.32 4.18 15.30
N GLN A 71 19.32 3.67 16.54
CA GLN A 71 18.22 3.93 17.49
C GLN A 71 18.15 5.41 17.89
N LYS A 72 19.30 6.07 18.06
CA LYS A 72 19.35 7.51 18.33
C LYS A 72 18.75 8.33 17.19
N LEU A 73 18.97 7.94 15.93
CA LEU A 73 18.33 8.56 14.76
C LEU A 73 16.79 8.52 14.89
N CYS A 74 16.21 7.37 15.17
CA CYS A 74 14.76 7.24 15.35
C CYS A 74 14.21 8.08 16.52
N ARG A 75 14.94 8.13 17.64
CA ARG A 75 14.56 8.96 18.80
C ARG A 75 14.63 10.45 18.50
N TYR A 76 15.65 10.88 17.77
CA TYR A 76 15.80 12.28 17.37
C TYR A 76 14.66 12.69 16.42
N TYR A 77 14.30 11.84 15.47
CA TYR A 77 13.19 12.05 14.53
C TYR A 77 11.90 11.36 14.98
N GLN A 78 11.56 11.47 16.27
CA GLN A 78 10.39 10.80 16.84
C GLN A 78 9.07 11.22 16.18
N ASN A 79 8.97 12.42 15.62
CA ASN A 79 7.75 12.94 15.00
C ASN A 79 7.72 12.78 13.47
N GLY A 80 8.82 12.35 12.85
CA GLY A 80 8.97 12.23 11.40
C GLY A 80 10.31 12.80 10.94
N PHE A 81 10.77 12.37 9.76
CA PHE A 81 11.99 12.88 9.15
C PHE A 81 11.75 14.20 8.43
N ILE A 82 12.69 15.12 8.52
CA ILE A 82 12.63 16.39 7.79
C ILE A 82 12.97 16.14 6.32
N ILE A 83 12.22 16.74 5.39
CA ILE A 83 12.35 16.48 3.95
C ILE A 83 13.76 16.78 3.40
N LYS A 84 14.44 17.79 3.97
CA LYS A 84 15.80 18.18 3.60
C LYS A 84 16.85 17.10 3.89
N ASP A 85 16.56 16.20 4.84
CA ASP A 85 17.49 15.18 5.32
C ASP A 85 17.32 13.84 4.59
N LEU A 86 16.33 13.70 3.69
CA LEU A 86 15.98 12.42 3.06
C LEU A 86 17.11 11.78 2.27
N ASN A 87 17.94 12.58 1.60
CA ASN A 87 19.11 12.06 0.88
C ASN A 87 20.12 11.40 1.84
N HIS A 88 20.29 11.96 3.05
CA HIS A 88 21.16 11.38 4.06
C HIS A 88 20.54 10.14 4.71
N LEU A 89 19.23 10.18 4.97
CA LEU A 89 18.47 9.02 5.45
C LEU A 89 18.61 7.85 4.47
N MET A 90 18.40 8.08 3.18
CA MET A 90 18.51 7.03 2.16
C MET A 90 19.92 6.43 2.09
N LYS A 91 20.97 7.24 2.22
CA LYS A 91 22.36 6.74 2.34
C LYS A 91 22.51 5.79 3.53
N ILE A 92 21.94 6.12 4.69
CA ILE A 92 21.96 5.22 5.86
C ILE A 92 21.19 3.92 5.57
N LEU A 93 20.00 3.99 4.95
CA LEU A 93 19.22 2.81 4.61
C LEU A 93 19.97 1.87 3.66
N ASN A 94 20.65 2.42 2.65
CA ASN A 94 21.48 1.64 1.72
C ASN A 94 22.63 0.93 2.46
N ILE A 95 23.37 1.66 3.32
CA ILE A 95 24.45 1.07 4.13
C ILE A 95 23.91 -0.05 5.03
N LEU A 96 22.75 0.15 5.67
CA LEU A 96 22.12 -0.88 6.49
C LEU A 96 21.65 -2.07 5.66
N GLY A 97 21.22 -1.86 4.41
CA GLY A 97 20.87 -2.92 3.48
C GLY A 97 22.03 -3.86 3.17
N ASP A 98 23.23 -3.31 3.00
CA ASP A 98 24.46 -4.10 2.83
C ASP A 98 24.87 -4.80 4.13
N LEU A 99 24.83 -4.07 5.26
CA LEU A 99 25.23 -4.61 6.55
C LEU A 99 24.31 -5.73 7.04
N CYS A 100 23.00 -5.67 6.78
CA CYS A 100 22.06 -6.72 7.20
C CYS A 100 22.31 -8.06 6.51
N GLN A 101 22.83 -8.04 5.28
CA GLN A 101 23.18 -9.26 4.55
C GLN A 101 24.42 -9.95 5.14
N GLN A 102 25.34 -9.16 5.71
CA GLN A 102 26.57 -9.66 6.32
C GLN A 102 26.39 -10.00 7.81
N GLN A 103 25.60 -9.19 8.52
CA GLN A 103 25.42 -9.22 9.97
C GLN A 103 23.93 -9.02 10.31
N PRO A 104 23.18 -10.12 10.57
CA PRO A 104 21.74 -10.06 10.84
C PRO A 104 21.32 -9.19 12.04
N ASN A 105 22.23 -8.86 12.97
CA ASN A 105 21.96 -8.01 14.12
C ASN A 105 21.50 -6.59 13.75
N TYR A 106 21.79 -6.11 12.53
CA TYR A 106 21.30 -4.82 12.06
C TYR A 106 19.83 -4.83 11.62
N ILE A 107 19.21 -6.00 11.43
CA ILE A 107 17.85 -6.11 10.88
C ILE A 107 16.84 -5.35 11.76
N ASP A 108 16.93 -5.48 13.08
CA ASP A 108 16.01 -4.78 13.99
C ASP A 108 16.16 -3.26 13.91
N ALA A 109 17.39 -2.76 13.87
CA ALA A 109 17.66 -1.34 13.74
C ALA A 109 17.18 -0.80 12.39
N PHE A 110 17.39 -1.55 11.31
CA PHE A 110 16.96 -1.18 9.97
C PHE A 110 15.43 -1.16 9.86
N VAL A 111 14.76 -2.20 10.34
CA VAL A 111 13.28 -2.26 10.40
C VAL A 111 12.72 -1.10 11.21
N GLN A 112 13.34 -0.73 12.33
CA GLN A 112 12.88 0.43 13.12
C GLN A 112 12.96 1.75 12.33
N ILE A 113 14.02 1.99 11.56
CA ILE A 113 14.15 3.18 10.73
C ILE A 113 13.14 3.14 9.58
N LEU A 114 12.97 1.98 8.93
CA LEU A 114 11.99 1.80 7.87
C LEU A 114 10.57 2.10 8.36
N GLN A 115 10.20 1.58 9.53
CA GLN A 115 8.90 1.87 10.15
C GLN A 115 8.71 3.36 10.46
N HIS A 116 9.77 4.09 10.81
CA HIS A 116 9.70 5.54 11.03
C HIS A 116 9.36 6.31 9.75
N CYS A 117 9.66 5.75 8.57
CA CYS A 117 9.28 6.34 7.28
C CYS A 117 7.76 6.26 7.00
N SER A 118 6.97 5.61 7.86
CA SER A 118 5.50 5.64 7.79
C SER A 118 4.88 6.91 8.38
N LYS A 119 5.67 7.71 9.11
CA LYS A 119 5.27 9.03 9.64
C LYS A 119 5.31 10.07 8.51
N PRO A 120 4.52 11.16 8.60
CA PRO A 120 4.62 12.24 7.63
C PRO A 120 6.04 12.82 7.64
N PHE A 121 6.53 13.21 6.46
CA PHE A 121 7.75 13.99 6.37
C PHE A 121 7.47 15.42 6.82
N LEU A 122 8.46 16.05 7.46
CA LEU A 122 8.31 17.36 8.07
C LEU A 122 8.97 18.45 7.21
N LEU A 123 8.33 19.62 7.19
CA LEU A 123 8.78 20.82 6.49
C LEU A 123 9.20 21.86 7.54
N ASP A 124 10.40 22.44 7.40
CA ASP A 124 10.83 23.57 8.23
C ASP A 124 10.14 24.85 7.76
N LYS A 125 9.97 24.99 6.44
CA LYS A 125 9.32 26.12 5.78
C LYS A 125 8.26 25.62 4.82
N ALA A 126 7.21 26.41 4.61
CA ALA A 126 6.16 26.08 3.65
C ALA A 126 6.70 25.85 2.22
N THR A 127 7.76 26.55 1.84
CA THR A 127 8.44 26.42 0.54
C THR A 127 9.23 25.12 0.38
N ASP A 128 9.55 24.42 1.47
CA ASP A 128 10.37 23.20 1.42
C ASP A 128 9.69 22.08 0.63
N GLY A 129 8.36 22.05 0.60
CA GLY A 129 7.61 21.08 -0.19
C GLY A 129 7.87 21.20 -1.69
N GLU A 130 8.16 22.40 -2.20
CA GLU A 130 8.52 22.59 -3.61
C GLU A 130 10.02 22.38 -3.83
N ILE A 131 10.86 22.97 -2.96
CA ILE A 131 12.32 22.91 -3.05
C ILE A 131 12.84 21.46 -3.03
N TYR A 132 12.29 20.62 -2.15
CA TYR A 132 12.76 19.25 -1.94
C TYR A 132 11.84 18.20 -2.61
N SER A 133 10.95 18.62 -3.51
CA SER A 133 10.02 17.69 -4.17
C SER A 133 10.76 16.60 -4.96
N SER A 134 11.81 16.97 -5.71
CA SER A 134 12.64 16.02 -6.45
C SER A 134 13.38 15.04 -5.55
N ALA A 135 13.87 15.51 -4.39
CA ALA A 135 14.53 14.66 -3.40
C ALA A 135 13.56 13.63 -2.80
N LEU A 136 12.30 14.02 -2.56
CA LEU A 136 11.28 13.08 -2.08
C LEU A 136 10.83 12.08 -3.16
N VAL A 137 10.75 12.49 -4.43
CA VAL A 137 10.52 11.57 -5.55
C VAL A 137 11.65 10.54 -5.65
N ALA A 138 12.91 11.00 -5.62
CA ALA A 138 14.08 10.11 -5.61
C ALA A 138 14.08 9.17 -4.39
N PHE A 139 13.73 9.69 -3.21
CA PHE A 139 13.59 8.88 -2.01
C PHE A 139 12.61 7.72 -2.20
N TYR A 140 11.43 7.95 -2.79
CA TYR A 140 10.47 6.85 -3.00
C TYR A 140 10.94 5.83 -4.04
N SER A 141 11.63 6.26 -5.10
CA SER A 141 12.29 5.35 -6.04
C SER A 141 13.31 4.46 -5.32
N ASP A 142 14.23 5.07 -4.56
CA ASP A 142 15.27 4.37 -3.81
C ASP A 142 14.70 3.47 -2.71
N TYR A 143 13.66 3.93 -2.01
CA TYR A 143 12.96 3.15 -0.99
C TYR A 143 12.31 1.89 -1.59
N GLY A 144 11.75 2.00 -2.81
CA GLY A 144 11.28 0.85 -3.58
C GLY A 144 12.41 -0.12 -3.94
N TYR A 145 13.58 0.39 -4.34
CA TYR A 145 14.74 -0.45 -4.68
C TYR A 145 15.26 -1.29 -3.52
N LEU A 146 15.04 -0.87 -2.26
CA LEU A 146 15.36 -1.67 -1.07
C LEU A 146 14.60 -3.01 -1.01
N LEU A 147 13.51 -3.18 -1.77
CA LEU A 147 12.82 -4.48 -1.90
C LEU A 147 13.69 -5.58 -2.51
N ARG A 148 14.81 -5.24 -3.15
CA ARG A 148 15.78 -6.21 -3.68
C ARG A 148 16.58 -6.92 -2.59
N ILE A 149 16.57 -6.42 -1.36
CA ILE A 149 17.24 -7.05 -0.24
C ILE A 149 16.49 -8.35 0.09
N PRO A 150 17.14 -9.54 0.02
CA PRO A 150 16.47 -10.84 0.12
C PRO A 150 16.16 -11.23 1.58
N ILE A 151 15.67 -10.29 2.37
CA ILE A 151 15.31 -10.46 3.78
C ILE A 151 13.81 -10.14 3.91
N LYS A 152 12.99 -11.18 4.02
CA LYS A 152 11.52 -11.10 4.06
C LYS A 152 10.99 -10.07 5.05
N ARG A 153 11.60 -9.96 6.24
CA ARG A 153 11.18 -9.01 7.29
C ARG A 153 11.37 -7.56 6.85
N ILE A 154 12.45 -7.27 6.11
CA ILE A 154 12.72 -5.93 5.55
C ILE A 154 11.74 -5.64 4.41
N GLN A 155 11.58 -6.56 3.46
CA GLN A 155 10.65 -6.42 2.33
C GLN A 155 9.21 -6.18 2.81
N LYS A 156 8.73 -6.98 3.76
CA LYS A 156 7.42 -6.82 4.38
C LYS A 156 7.28 -5.45 5.06
N CYS A 157 8.29 -5.02 5.81
CA CYS A 157 8.28 -3.71 6.49
C CYS A 157 8.19 -2.54 5.50
N ILE A 158 8.92 -2.61 4.38
CA ILE A 158 8.88 -1.60 3.31
C ILE A 158 7.47 -1.51 2.73
N LEU A 159 6.90 -2.64 2.32
CA LEU A 159 5.55 -2.70 1.73
C LEU A 159 4.48 -2.19 2.70
N GLU A 160 4.52 -2.60 3.96
CA GLU A 160 3.59 -2.13 4.98
C GLU A 160 3.74 -0.63 5.25
N THR A 161 4.96 -0.10 5.20
CA THR A 161 5.22 1.34 5.40
C THR A 161 4.66 2.16 4.23
N LEU A 162 4.93 1.73 2.99
CA LEU A 162 4.36 2.37 1.80
C LEU A 162 2.84 2.33 1.83
N PHE A 163 2.26 1.16 2.13
CA PHE A 163 0.80 1.02 2.20
C PHE A 163 0.17 1.90 3.27
N LYS A 164 0.79 2.01 4.47
CA LYS A 164 0.33 2.93 5.52
C LYS A 164 0.37 4.39 5.08
N SER A 165 1.39 4.79 4.31
CA SER A 165 1.50 6.17 3.81
C SER A 165 0.35 6.55 2.88
N ILE A 166 -0.18 5.58 2.11
CA ILE A 166 -1.35 5.75 1.24
C ILE A 166 -2.65 5.79 2.06
N GLN A 167 -2.81 4.85 3.00
CA GLN A 167 -4.04 4.72 3.79
C GLN A 167 -4.25 5.80 4.85
N SER A 168 -3.18 6.53 5.21
CA SER A 168 -3.26 7.58 6.23
C SER A 168 -4.11 8.78 5.80
N SER A 169 -4.64 8.79 4.56
CA SER A 169 -5.64 9.75 4.08
C SER A 169 -6.93 9.81 4.93
N ASN A 170 -7.20 8.76 5.72
CA ASN A 170 -8.46 8.59 6.43
C ASN A 170 -8.39 8.90 7.93
N LYS A 171 -7.25 9.40 8.45
CA LYS A 171 -7.11 9.75 9.87
C LYS A 171 -7.08 11.27 10.04
N SER A 172 -7.75 11.75 11.09
CA SER A 172 -7.70 13.17 11.48
C SER A 172 -6.24 13.61 11.65
N PRO A 173 -5.88 14.81 11.18
CA PRO A 173 -4.53 15.33 11.37
C PRO A 173 -4.20 15.40 12.86
N VAL A 174 -3.01 14.91 13.20
CA VAL A 174 -2.43 15.09 14.54
C VAL A 174 -2.30 16.59 14.82
N PRO A 175 -2.62 17.08 16.03
CA PRO A 175 -2.51 18.50 16.39
C PRO A 175 -1.13 19.10 16.03
N TYR A 176 -1.12 20.36 15.58
CA TYR A 176 0.10 21.05 15.14
C TYR A 176 1.17 21.16 16.23
N ASP A 177 0.76 21.20 17.49
CA ASP A 177 1.65 21.31 18.65
C ASP A 177 2.54 20.06 18.83
N ASP A 178 2.19 18.92 18.25
CA ASP A 178 2.93 17.66 18.37
C ASP A 178 4.18 17.58 17.47
N TYR A 179 4.44 18.60 16.63
CA TYR A 179 5.50 18.60 15.62
C TYR A 179 6.64 19.60 15.84
N ASP A 180 6.85 20.08 17.06
CA ASP A 180 7.97 20.99 17.40
C ASP A 180 8.06 22.23 16.48
N SER A 181 6.90 22.81 16.13
CA SER A 181 6.73 23.92 15.17
C SER A 181 6.97 23.60 13.68
N LEU A 182 7.28 22.35 13.33
CA LEU A 182 7.41 21.87 11.95
C LEU A 182 6.04 21.52 11.36
N LYS A 183 5.91 21.67 10.04
CA LYS A 183 4.66 21.34 9.34
C LYS A 183 4.75 19.94 8.70
N PRO A 184 3.81 19.02 8.98
CA PRO A 184 3.79 17.72 8.29
C PRO A 184 3.33 17.86 6.83
N THR A 185 3.86 17.00 5.96
CA THR A 185 3.36 16.83 4.59
C THR A 185 1.93 16.26 4.59
N THR A 186 1.11 16.69 3.63
CA THR A 186 -0.22 16.12 3.42
C THR A 186 -0.14 14.77 2.71
N VAL A 187 -1.16 13.92 2.89
CA VAL A 187 -1.23 12.62 2.21
C VAL A 187 -1.30 12.78 0.69
N GLU A 188 -2.05 13.77 0.19
CA GLU A 188 -2.11 14.04 -1.26
C GLU A 188 -0.73 14.41 -1.82
N TYR A 189 0.08 15.17 -1.07
CA TYR A 189 1.45 15.48 -1.48
C TYR A 189 2.34 14.23 -1.53
N LEU A 190 2.21 13.31 -0.57
CA LEU A 190 2.94 12.04 -0.59
C LEU A 190 2.48 11.12 -1.74
N LEU A 191 1.18 11.04 -2.02
CA LEU A 191 0.64 10.27 -3.15
C LEU A 191 1.11 10.84 -4.49
N ARG A 192 1.14 12.17 -4.62
CA ARG A 192 1.68 12.84 -5.81
C ARG A 192 3.17 12.58 -6.01
N THR A 193 3.95 12.48 -4.94
CA THR A 193 5.39 12.18 -5.07
C THR A 193 5.64 10.70 -5.37
N GLN A 194 4.87 9.79 -4.76
CA GLN A 194 4.93 8.35 -5.07
C GLN A 194 4.58 8.06 -6.53
N ARG A 195 3.51 8.65 -7.08
CA ARG A 195 3.14 8.42 -8.49
C ARG A 195 4.19 8.95 -9.47
N ASN A 196 4.89 10.02 -9.10
CA ASN A 196 5.95 10.61 -9.92
C ASN A 196 7.27 9.85 -9.83
N SER A 197 7.46 9.00 -8.83
CA SER A 197 8.64 8.13 -8.66
C SER A 197 8.55 6.84 -9.49
N ASP A 198 9.65 6.08 -9.56
CA ASP A 198 9.73 4.78 -10.29
C ASP A 198 9.21 3.61 -9.42
N LEU A 199 8.42 3.92 -8.39
CA LEU A 199 7.95 2.95 -7.41
C LEU A 199 7.01 1.91 -8.04
N CYS A 200 6.10 2.31 -8.94
CA CYS A 200 5.16 1.39 -9.58
C CYS A 200 5.91 0.35 -10.42
N GLU A 201 6.86 0.81 -11.23
CA GLU A 201 7.72 -0.01 -12.07
C GLU A 201 8.54 -0.97 -11.22
N THR A 202 9.08 -0.47 -10.11
CA THR A 202 9.86 -1.28 -9.17
C THR A 202 9.01 -2.37 -8.53
N LEU A 203 7.80 -2.05 -8.07
CA LEU A 203 6.86 -3.00 -7.48
C LEU A 203 6.48 -4.12 -8.47
N VAL A 204 6.20 -3.78 -9.73
CA VAL A 204 5.90 -4.77 -10.77
C VAL A 204 7.10 -5.68 -11.02
N LYS A 205 8.31 -5.12 -11.14
CA LYS A 205 9.54 -5.93 -11.25
C LYS A 205 9.77 -6.83 -10.05
N THR A 206 9.44 -6.36 -8.84
CA THR A 206 9.58 -7.15 -7.61
C THR A 206 8.66 -8.35 -7.57
N LEU A 207 7.51 -8.37 -8.27
CA LEU A 207 6.66 -9.56 -8.35
C LEU A 207 7.44 -10.80 -8.80
N SER A 208 8.40 -10.65 -9.71
CA SER A 208 9.27 -11.75 -10.15
C SER A 208 10.34 -12.15 -9.13
N LEU A 209 10.72 -11.23 -8.24
CA LEU A 209 11.68 -11.55 -7.17
C LEU A 209 11.04 -12.32 -6.01
N VAL A 210 9.71 -12.23 -5.87
CA VAL A 210 8.95 -12.85 -4.77
C VAL A 210 7.99 -13.94 -5.25
N GLU A 211 8.26 -14.57 -6.40
CA GLU A 211 7.37 -15.59 -7.00
C GLU A 211 7.06 -16.74 -6.05
N ASN A 212 7.98 -17.08 -5.15
CA ASN A 212 7.84 -18.15 -4.16
C ASN A 212 7.30 -17.67 -2.80
N ASP A 213 7.04 -16.37 -2.62
CA ASP A 213 6.50 -15.80 -1.38
C ASP A 213 5.12 -15.18 -1.62
N LEU A 214 4.08 -16.02 -1.46
CA LEU A 214 2.68 -15.61 -1.62
C LEU A 214 2.32 -14.40 -0.75
N SER A 215 2.83 -14.34 0.49
CA SER A 215 2.51 -13.25 1.42
C SER A 215 3.05 -11.91 0.94
N LEU A 216 4.29 -11.87 0.44
CA LEU A 216 4.86 -10.65 -0.12
C LEU A 216 4.16 -10.25 -1.42
N ARG A 217 3.86 -11.23 -2.28
CA ARG A 217 3.17 -10.98 -3.55
C ARG A 217 1.81 -10.34 -3.35
N ILE A 218 0.99 -10.87 -2.44
CA ILE A 218 -0.31 -10.28 -2.11
C ILE A 218 -0.16 -8.84 -1.59
N LEU A 219 0.86 -8.56 -0.76
CA LEU A 219 1.13 -7.20 -0.29
C LEU A 219 1.51 -6.24 -1.43
N ILE A 220 2.31 -6.70 -2.39
CA ILE A 220 2.65 -5.92 -3.59
C ILE A 220 1.40 -5.64 -4.42
N ILE A 221 0.56 -6.66 -4.67
CA ILE A 221 -0.68 -6.50 -5.45
C ILE A 221 -1.62 -5.50 -4.75
N LYS A 222 -1.77 -5.57 -3.43
CA LYS A 222 -2.55 -4.59 -2.65
C LYS A 222 -2.03 -3.17 -2.81
N LEU A 223 -0.71 -2.99 -2.79
CA LEU A 223 -0.08 -1.69 -2.95
C LEU A 223 -0.27 -1.14 -4.36
N LEU A 224 -0.06 -1.97 -5.39
CA LEU A 224 -0.33 -1.63 -6.79
C LEU A 224 -1.81 -1.27 -6.99
N GLN A 225 -2.74 -2.06 -6.43
CA GLN A 225 -4.17 -1.77 -6.48
C GLN A 225 -4.51 -0.41 -5.87
N ALA A 226 -3.96 -0.09 -4.70
CA ALA A 226 -4.19 1.20 -4.04
C ALA A 226 -3.64 2.39 -4.84
N LEU A 227 -2.51 2.21 -5.53
CA LEU A 227 -1.92 3.23 -6.42
C LEU A 227 -2.71 3.38 -7.73
N ALA A 228 -3.20 2.28 -8.29
CA ALA A 228 -3.96 2.27 -9.54
C ALA A 228 -5.37 2.85 -9.40
N ALA A 229 -6.03 2.67 -8.25
CA ALA A 229 -7.43 3.03 -8.03
C ALA A 229 -7.78 4.52 -8.22
N LYS A 230 -6.78 5.42 -8.22
CA LYS A 230 -7.01 6.87 -8.27
C LYS A 230 -6.14 7.62 -9.27
N HIS A 231 -5.13 6.96 -9.86
CA HIS A 231 -4.03 7.62 -10.56
C HIS A 231 -3.66 6.87 -11.84
N PRO A 232 -4.18 7.27 -13.01
CA PRO A 232 -3.88 6.66 -14.29
C PRO A 232 -2.38 6.64 -14.64
N GLU A 233 -1.60 7.61 -14.14
CA GLU A 233 -0.15 7.67 -14.38
C GLU A 233 0.57 6.46 -13.76
N CYS A 234 0.07 5.96 -12.62
CA CYS A 234 0.58 4.74 -12.00
C CYS A 234 0.30 3.52 -12.90
N ILE A 235 -0.87 3.45 -13.54
CA ILE A 235 -1.24 2.36 -14.44
C ILE A 235 -0.34 2.37 -15.67
N ALA A 236 -0.13 3.54 -16.30
CA ALA A 236 0.79 3.66 -17.44
C ALA A 236 2.18 3.12 -17.10
N LYS A 237 2.72 3.49 -15.93
CA LYS A 237 4.01 2.98 -15.42
C LYS A 237 3.99 1.46 -15.21
N MET A 238 2.92 0.91 -14.63
CA MET A 238 2.76 -0.54 -14.47
C MET A 238 2.76 -1.26 -15.82
N LEU A 239 2.04 -0.73 -16.82
CA LEU A 239 1.97 -1.32 -18.15
C LEU A 239 3.33 -1.36 -18.84
N THR A 240 4.20 -0.34 -18.67
CA THR A 240 5.57 -0.40 -19.20
C THR A 240 6.41 -1.57 -18.67
N GLN A 241 5.98 -2.22 -17.59
CA GLN A 241 6.68 -3.34 -16.95
C GLN A 241 5.97 -4.69 -17.11
N ASP A 242 5.06 -4.80 -18.08
CA ASP A 242 4.32 -6.04 -18.38
C ASP A 242 3.48 -6.54 -17.18
N CYS A 243 2.92 -5.59 -16.41
CA CYS A 243 2.22 -5.87 -15.16
C CYS A 243 1.08 -6.87 -15.34
N VAL A 244 0.27 -6.69 -16.39
CA VAL A 244 -0.96 -7.45 -16.61
C VAL A 244 -0.62 -8.93 -16.88
N ASN A 245 0.36 -9.19 -17.74
CA ASN A 245 0.84 -10.53 -18.02
C ASN A 245 1.38 -11.20 -16.74
N ARG A 246 2.28 -10.52 -16.02
CA ARG A 246 2.89 -11.03 -14.77
C ARG A 246 1.85 -11.39 -13.72
N LEU A 247 0.79 -10.61 -13.60
CA LEU A 247 -0.33 -10.89 -12.68
C LEU A 247 -1.06 -12.17 -13.09
N VAL A 248 -1.47 -12.27 -14.35
CA VAL A 248 -2.24 -13.42 -14.85
C VAL A 248 -1.43 -14.72 -14.78
N LEU A 249 -0.13 -14.67 -15.09
CA LEU A 249 0.77 -15.84 -15.03
C LEU A 249 0.79 -16.56 -13.68
N ARG A 250 0.43 -15.85 -12.59
CA ARG A 250 0.54 -16.35 -11.22
C ARG A 250 -0.76 -16.25 -10.42
N MET A 251 -1.89 -15.89 -11.04
CA MET A 251 -3.16 -15.68 -10.33
C MET A 251 -3.80 -16.96 -9.79
N ASN A 252 -3.43 -18.11 -10.36
CA ASN A 252 -3.93 -19.44 -9.99
C ASN A 252 -3.02 -20.19 -9.02
N ASP A 253 -1.97 -19.55 -8.49
CA ASP A 253 -1.10 -20.19 -7.51
C ASP A 253 -1.89 -20.60 -6.25
N PRO A 254 -1.48 -21.67 -5.55
CA PRO A 254 -2.19 -22.15 -4.37
C PRO A 254 -2.30 -21.08 -3.28
N ASP A 255 -3.53 -20.70 -2.95
CA ASP A 255 -3.86 -19.76 -1.88
C ASP A 255 -5.13 -20.21 -1.15
N SER A 256 -4.99 -20.63 0.11
CA SER A 256 -6.12 -21.08 0.93
C SER A 256 -7.11 -19.96 1.29
N THR A 257 -6.70 -18.69 1.16
CA THR A 257 -7.54 -17.54 1.49
C THR A 257 -8.38 -17.06 0.31
N GLY A 258 -8.01 -17.43 -0.93
CA GLY A 258 -8.58 -16.90 -2.16
C GLY A 258 -8.24 -15.43 -2.43
N GLU A 259 -7.45 -14.78 -1.58
CA GLU A 259 -7.15 -13.36 -1.71
C GLU A 259 -6.34 -13.05 -2.97
N LEU A 260 -5.44 -13.94 -3.40
CA LEU A 260 -4.58 -13.73 -4.56
C LEU A 260 -5.38 -13.48 -5.84
N LEU A 261 -6.30 -14.39 -6.18
CA LEU A 261 -7.10 -14.28 -7.39
C LEU A 261 -8.01 -13.05 -7.33
N PHE A 262 -8.68 -12.84 -6.19
CA PHE A 262 -9.55 -11.69 -5.99
C PHE A 262 -8.81 -10.36 -6.19
N ARG A 263 -7.67 -10.17 -5.53
CA ARG A 263 -6.87 -8.95 -5.66
C ARG A 263 -6.30 -8.76 -7.06
N THR A 264 -5.97 -9.85 -7.73
CA THR A 264 -5.51 -9.81 -9.12
C THR A 264 -6.63 -9.30 -10.03
N ILE A 265 -7.84 -9.84 -9.91
CA ILE A 265 -9.00 -9.40 -10.71
C ILE A 265 -9.38 -7.95 -10.42
N GLU A 266 -9.37 -7.52 -9.14
CA GLU A 266 -9.63 -6.11 -8.80
C GLU A 266 -8.56 -5.16 -9.39
N LEU A 267 -7.29 -5.55 -9.37
CA LEU A 267 -6.23 -4.73 -9.98
C LEU A 267 -6.37 -4.70 -11.51
N LEU A 268 -6.70 -5.83 -12.14
CA LEU A 268 -7.00 -5.88 -13.57
C LEU A 268 -8.15 -4.94 -13.92
N TRP A 269 -9.23 -4.92 -13.14
CA TRP A 269 -10.34 -3.98 -13.34
C TRP A 269 -9.88 -2.53 -13.37
N ASN A 270 -9.09 -2.10 -12.37
CA ASN A 270 -8.56 -0.74 -12.31
C ASN A 270 -7.70 -0.41 -13.55
N ILE A 271 -6.93 -1.38 -14.04
CA ILE A 271 -6.10 -1.24 -15.24
C ILE A 271 -6.96 -1.14 -16.49
N PHE A 272 -7.99 -1.98 -16.65
CA PHE A 272 -8.91 -1.90 -17.80
C PHE A 272 -9.69 -0.59 -17.85
N GLU A 273 -10.03 -0.01 -16.70
CA GLU A 273 -10.83 1.21 -16.64
C GLU A 273 -10.07 2.47 -17.11
N ASN A 274 -8.75 2.53 -16.87
CA ASN A 274 -7.96 3.75 -17.09
C ASN A 274 -6.63 3.53 -17.83
N GLY A 275 -6.32 2.30 -18.23
CA GLY A 275 -5.08 1.95 -18.89
C GLY A 275 -5.16 2.04 -20.41
N ASP A 276 -4.00 1.96 -21.04
CA ASP A 276 -3.88 1.97 -22.50
C ASP A 276 -4.34 0.62 -23.08
N GLU A 277 -5.42 0.65 -23.86
CA GLU A 277 -6.07 -0.53 -24.42
C GLU A 277 -5.13 -1.36 -25.32
N GLU A 278 -4.25 -0.70 -26.07
CA GLU A 278 -3.29 -1.36 -26.96
C GLU A 278 -2.27 -2.18 -26.15
N GLN A 279 -1.63 -1.54 -25.17
CA GLN A 279 -0.68 -2.21 -24.27
C GLN A 279 -1.34 -3.34 -23.47
N ILE A 280 -2.55 -3.13 -22.93
CA ILE A 280 -3.28 -4.18 -22.21
C ILE A 280 -3.53 -5.38 -23.13
N GLY A 281 -4.01 -5.11 -24.34
CA GLY A 281 -4.28 -6.12 -25.35
C GLY A 281 -3.03 -6.91 -25.71
N GLU A 282 -1.90 -6.25 -25.96
CA GLU A 282 -0.62 -6.91 -26.26
C GLU A 282 -0.14 -7.84 -25.13
N GLN A 283 -0.25 -7.40 -23.88
CA GLN A 283 0.18 -8.20 -22.71
C GLN A 283 -0.69 -9.44 -22.49
N LEU A 284 -1.97 -9.38 -22.88
CA LEU A 284 -2.94 -10.46 -22.67
C LEU A 284 -3.15 -11.36 -23.90
N ASN A 285 -2.68 -10.97 -25.09
CA ASN A 285 -2.82 -11.71 -26.34
C ASN A 285 -1.84 -12.89 -26.42
N SER A 286 -1.98 -13.86 -25.52
CA SER A 286 -1.17 -15.07 -25.53
C SER A 286 -1.98 -16.30 -25.15
N ARG A 287 -1.65 -17.44 -25.76
CA ARG A 287 -2.32 -18.72 -25.46
C ARG A 287 -2.23 -19.08 -23.99
N LEU A 288 -1.07 -18.82 -23.37
CA LEU A 288 -0.84 -19.10 -21.95
C LEU A 288 -1.75 -18.24 -21.06
N THR A 289 -1.83 -16.94 -21.33
CA THR A 289 -2.70 -16.02 -20.59
C THR A 289 -4.16 -16.46 -20.65
N ILE A 290 -4.66 -16.75 -21.85
CA ILE A 290 -6.06 -17.17 -22.04
C ILE A 290 -6.33 -18.53 -21.37
N SER A 291 -5.40 -19.48 -21.43
CA SER A 291 -5.51 -20.76 -20.72
C SER A 291 -5.55 -20.58 -19.19
N LEU A 292 -4.78 -19.66 -18.62
CA LEU A 292 -4.82 -19.40 -17.18
C LEU A 292 -6.13 -18.74 -16.74
N LEU A 293 -6.69 -17.82 -17.54
CA LEU A 293 -8.02 -17.25 -17.30
C LEU A 293 -9.11 -18.31 -17.38
N GLN A 294 -9.02 -19.22 -18.36
CA GLN A 294 -9.89 -20.38 -18.49
C GLN A 294 -9.83 -21.28 -17.24
N GLU A 295 -8.63 -21.62 -16.77
CA GLU A 295 -8.46 -22.42 -15.55
C GLU A 295 -9.04 -21.74 -14.32
N ALA A 296 -8.80 -20.43 -14.14
CA ALA A 296 -9.36 -19.65 -13.04
C ALA A 296 -10.89 -19.69 -13.08
N PHE A 297 -11.46 -19.43 -14.25
CA PHE A 297 -12.90 -19.45 -14.48
C PHE A 297 -13.51 -20.81 -14.15
N LEU A 298 -12.95 -21.89 -14.68
CA LEU A 298 -13.42 -23.25 -14.40
C LEU A 298 -13.32 -23.59 -12.92
N GLY A 299 -12.23 -23.19 -12.26
CA GLY A 299 -12.05 -23.31 -10.82
C GLY A 299 -13.23 -22.69 -10.05
N GLN A 300 -13.59 -21.45 -10.36
CA GLN A 300 -14.71 -20.76 -9.73
C GLN A 300 -16.08 -21.39 -10.06
N ILE A 301 -16.27 -21.90 -11.28
CA ILE A 301 -17.49 -22.61 -11.68
C ILE A 301 -17.67 -23.89 -10.85
N THR A 302 -16.61 -24.68 -10.65
CA THR A 302 -16.70 -25.92 -9.88
C THR A 302 -17.02 -25.71 -8.39
N GLN A 303 -16.78 -24.50 -7.87
CA GLN A 303 -17.00 -24.15 -6.46
C GLN A 303 -18.16 -23.16 -6.28
N SER A 304 -19.06 -23.04 -7.26
CA SER A 304 -20.11 -22.00 -7.30
C SER A 304 -21.23 -22.12 -6.25
N HIS A 305 -21.01 -22.86 -5.17
CA HIS A 305 -21.94 -22.96 -4.03
C HIS A 305 -21.90 -21.71 -3.15
N SER A 306 -20.75 -21.05 -3.04
CA SER A 306 -20.61 -19.82 -2.24
C SER A 306 -20.97 -18.59 -3.08
N HIS A 307 -21.39 -17.50 -2.42
CA HIS A 307 -21.57 -16.20 -3.08
C HIS A 307 -20.25 -15.70 -3.67
N TYR A 308 -19.16 -15.84 -2.91
CA TYR A 308 -17.82 -15.42 -3.31
C TYR A 308 -17.39 -16.02 -4.67
N HIS A 309 -17.50 -17.33 -4.86
CA HIS A 309 -17.13 -17.97 -6.13
C HIS A 309 -18.04 -17.57 -7.29
N ARG A 310 -19.34 -17.32 -7.01
CA ARG A 310 -20.30 -16.87 -8.03
C ARG A 310 -20.03 -15.43 -8.49
N GLN A 311 -19.57 -14.56 -7.60
CA GLN A 311 -19.14 -13.22 -7.97
C GLN A 311 -17.83 -13.29 -8.76
N LEU A 312 -16.83 -14.00 -8.24
CA LEU A 312 -15.50 -14.03 -8.86
C LEU A 312 -15.49 -14.66 -10.26
N ARG A 313 -16.30 -15.70 -10.53
CA ARG A 313 -16.46 -16.21 -11.90
C ARG A 313 -17.05 -15.17 -12.86
N ASN A 314 -17.94 -14.30 -12.37
CA ASN A 314 -18.57 -13.26 -13.19
C ASN A 314 -17.52 -12.18 -13.50
N ASP A 315 -16.74 -11.77 -12.48
CA ASP A 315 -15.67 -10.79 -12.65
C ASP A 315 -14.61 -11.28 -13.65
N ILE A 316 -14.20 -12.56 -13.55
CA ILE A 316 -13.30 -13.19 -14.54
C ILE A 316 -13.92 -13.17 -15.94
N LEU A 317 -15.22 -13.44 -16.07
CA LEU A 317 -15.89 -13.43 -17.36
C LEU A 317 -15.97 -12.02 -17.96
N VAL A 318 -16.12 -10.98 -17.14
CA VAL A 318 -16.02 -9.59 -17.61
C VAL A 318 -14.62 -9.30 -18.12
N VAL A 319 -13.57 -9.67 -17.37
CA VAL A 319 -12.18 -9.55 -17.84
C VAL A 319 -11.99 -10.26 -19.18
N CYS A 320 -12.51 -11.48 -19.33
CA CYS A 320 -12.44 -12.20 -20.61
C CYS A 320 -13.15 -11.45 -21.74
N SER A 321 -14.36 -10.94 -21.51
CA SER A 321 -15.11 -10.18 -22.51
C SER A 321 -14.41 -8.89 -22.92
N LEU A 322 -13.71 -8.22 -22.00
CA LEU A 322 -12.90 -7.04 -22.30
C LEU A 322 -11.73 -7.42 -23.21
N ILE A 323 -11.00 -8.49 -22.90
CA ILE A 323 -9.88 -8.96 -23.74
C ILE A 323 -10.35 -9.25 -25.16
N ILE A 324 -11.48 -9.95 -25.33
CA ILE A 324 -12.04 -10.27 -26.65
C ILE A 324 -12.39 -8.98 -27.41
N GLY A 325 -12.89 -7.96 -26.71
CA GLY A 325 -13.18 -6.66 -27.31
C GLY A 325 -11.92 -5.90 -27.77
N LEU A 326 -10.84 -5.96 -26.99
CA LEU A 326 -9.57 -5.29 -27.29
C LEU A 326 -8.76 -5.99 -28.37
N LYS A 327 -8.72 -7.33 -28.32
CA LYS A 327 -7.93 -8.18 -29.23
C LYS A 327 -8.82 -9.33 -29.71
N PRO A 328 -9.56 -9.13 -30.82
CA PRO A 328 -10.41 -10.17 -31.41
C PRO A 328 -9.65 -11.43 -31.86
N ASP A 329 -8.34 -11.30 -32.10
CA ASP A 329 -7.41 -12.38 -32.44
C ASP A 329 -6.89 -13.13 -31.21
N ALA A 330 -7.28 -12.74 -30.00
CA ALA A 330 -6.91 -13.45 -28.78
C ALA A 330 -7.34 -14.93 -28.86
N PRO A 331 -6.48 -15.88 -28.44
CA PRO A 331 -6.62 -17.31 -28.77
C PRO A 331 -7.68 -18.06 -27.92
N PHE A 332 -8.88 -17.52 -27.78
CA PHE A 332 -10.00 -18.15 -27.07
C PHE A 332 -10.51 -19.42 -27.77
N VAL A 333 -10.37 -19.52 -29.09
CA VAL A 333 -10.78 -20.70 -29.85
C VAL A 333 -9.73 -21.81 -29.72
N GLU A 334 -8.46 -21.48 -29.86
CA GLU A 334 -7.30 -22.38 -29.85
C GLU A 334 -7.03 -22.98 -28.46
N THR A 335 -7.40 -22.26 -27.40
CA THR A 335 -7.40 -22.77 -26.02
C THR A 335 -8.62 -23.66 -25.73
N GLY A 336 -9.62 -23.68 -26.61
CA GLY A 336 -10.88 -24.36 -26.39
C GLY A 336 -11.79 -23.64 -25.38
N PHE A 337 -11.42 -22.45 -24.92
CA PHE A 337 -12.20 -21.70 -23.95
C PHE A 337 -13.54 -21.24 -24.54
N ALA A 338 -13.56 -20.79 -25.79
CA ALA A 338 -14.79 -20.43 -26.51
C ALA A 338 -15.82 -21.58 -26.53
N LYS A 339 -15.35 -22.83 -26.74
CA LYS A 339 -16.19 -24.02 -26.70
C LYS A 339 -16.82 -24.25 -25.32
N GLN A 340 -16.07 -23.99 -24.25
CA GLN A 340 -16.58 -24.11 -22.89
C GLN A 340 -17.57 -22.98 -22.55
N LEU A 341 -17.30 -21.75 -22.97
CA LEU A 341 -18.24 -20.63 -22.80
C LEU A 341 -19.57 -20.92 -23.49
N LEU A 342 -19.55 -21.44 -24.72
CA LEU A 342 -20.74 -21.89 -25.44
C LEU A 342 -21.50 -22.99 -24.69
N LEU A 343 -20.77 -24.00 -24.20
CA LEU A 343 -21.36 -25.06 -23.38
C LEU A 343 -22.09 -24.49 -22.16
N PHE A 344 -21.46 -23.59 -21.40
CA PHE A 344 -22.09 -22.98 -20.22
C PHE A 344 -23.24 -22.03 -20.57
N ALA A 345 -23.20 -21.39 -21.73
CA ALA A 345 -24.29 -20.53 -22.21
C ALA A 345 -25.54 -21.33 -22.58
N SER A 346 -25.39 -22.53 -23.16
CA SER A 346 -26.49 -23.29 -23.75
C SER A 346 -26.93 -24.53 -22.97
N PHE A 347 -26.20 -24.98 -21.95
CA PHE A 347 -26.56 -26.21 -21.23
C PHE A 347 -27.94 -26.20 -20.54
N PRO A 348 -28.51 -25.05 -20.09
CA PRO A 348 -29.84 -25.07 -19.50
C PRO A 348 -30.93 -25.44 -20.53
N GLU A 349 -30.71 -25.09 -21.80
CA GLU A 349 -31.64 -25.32 -22.90
C GLU A 349 -31.35 -26.62 -23.66
N LEU A 350 -30.08 -27.02 -23.74
CA LEU A 350 -29.62 -28.19 -24.48
C LEU A 350 -29.10 -29.26 -23.53
N ARG A 351 -29.68 -30.47 -23.59
CA ARG A 351 -29.17 -31.63 -22.86
C ARG A 351 -27.72 -31.89 -23.28
N SER A 352 -26.81 -31.84 -22.32
CA SER A 352 -25.40 -32.10 -22.53
C SER A 352 -24.92 -33.19 -21.57
N ASN A 353 -24.19 -34.17 -22.11
CA ASN A 353 -23.52 -35.20 -21.33
C ASN A 353 -22.13 -34.77 -20.85
N ASN A 354 -21.76 -33.50 -21.05
CA ASN A 354 -20.45 -33.02 -20.67
C ASN A 354 -20.28 -33.04 -19.13
N PRO A 355 -19.21 -33.67 -18.60
CA PRO A 355 -18.96 -33.74 -17.16
C PRO A 355 -18.98 -32.38 -16.44
N LEU A 356 -18.55 -31.31 -17.11
CA LEU A 356 -18.48 -29.95 -16.55
C LEU A 356 -19.86 -29.39 -16.17
N VAL A 357 -20.93 -29.80 -16.87
CA VAL A 357 -22.29 -29.29 -16.62
C VAL A 357 -23.19 -30.30 -15.93
N LYS A 358 -22.75 -31.56 -15.78
CA LYS A 358 -23.55 -32.65 -15.19
C LYS A 358 -24.06 -32.31 -13.78
N ASN A 359 -23.21 -31.67 -12.97
CA ASN A 359 -23.52 -31.28 -11.59
C ASN A 359 -23.64 -29.76 -11.39
N PHE A 360 -23.42 -28.98 -12.43
CA PHE A 360 -23.56 -27.53 -12.39
C PHE A 360 -25.02 -27.14 -12.50
N LYS A 361 -25.50 -26.27 -11.61
CA LYS A 361 -26.89 -25.81 -11.59
C LYS A 361 -26.92 -24.30 -11.41
N LEU A 362 -27.62 -23.62 -12.31
CA LEU A 362 -27.99 -22.22 -12.10
C LEU A 362 -29.13 -22.16 -11.09
N THR A 363 -29.01 -21.27 -10.12
CA THR A 363 -30.03 -20.97 -9.12
C THR A 363 -30.80 -19.70 -9.49
N LYS A 364 -31.67 -19.23 -8.60
CA LYS A 364 -32.41 -17.97 -8.75
C LYS A 364 -31.66 -16.76 -8.18
N SER A 365 -30.37 -16.89 -7.91
CA SER A 365 -29.58 -15.79 -7.36
C SER A 365 -29.29 -14.73 -8.42
N GLN A 366 -29.02 -13.51 -7.96
CA GLN A 366 -28.65 -12.41 -8.84
C GLN A 366 -27.37 -12.73 -9.62
N GLU A 367 -26.38 -13.34 -8.96
CA GLU A 367 -25.10 -13.67 -9.56
C GLU A 367 -25.23 -14.72 -10.67
N ASP A 368 -26.15 -15.69 -10.56
CA ASP A 368 -26.43 -16.67 -11.62
C ASP A 368 -27.18 -16.04 -12.81
N PHE A 369 -28.07 -15.07 -12.55
CA PHE A 369 -28.73 -14.32 -13.60
C PHE A 369 -27.73 -13.47 -14.39
N GLU A 370 -26.87 -12.71 -13.68
CA GLU A 370 -25.79 -11.92 -14.29
C GLU A 370 -24.81 -12.80 -15.05
N PHE A 371 -24.42 -13.94 -14.48
CA PHE A 371 -23.57 -14.91 -15.14
C PHE A 371 -24.11 -15.34 -16.50
N LYS A 372 -25.41 -15.70 -16.56
CA LYS A 372 -26.06 -16.10 -17.82
C LYS A 372 -26.05 -14.97 -18.85
N LYS A 373 -26.34 -13.74 -18.42
CA LYS A 373 -26.29 -12.54 -19.29
C LYS A 373 -24.87 -12.31 -19.83
N LEU A 374 -23.86 -12.38 -18.95
CA LEU A 374 -22.45 -12.21 -19.31
C LEU A 374 -21.97 -13.29 -20.28
N LEU A 375 -22.39 -14.55 -20.11
CA LEU A 375 -22.06 -15.63 -21.04
C LEU A 375 -22.55 -15.34 -22.46
N PHE A 376 -23.83 -14.97 -22.61
CA PHE A 376 -24.37 -14.63 -23.93
C PHE A 376 -23.69 -13.42 -24.53
N ASN A 377 -23.45 -12.37 -23.74
CA ASN A 377 -22.73 -11.19 -24.20
C ASN A 377 -21.33 -11.55 -24.69
N THR A 378 -20.58 -12.33 -23.90
CA THR A 378 -19.21 -12.76 -24.26
C THR A 378 -19.21 -13.59 -25.55
N VAL A 379 -20.16 -14.51 -25.71
CA VAL A 379 -20.32 -15.31 -26.93
C VAL A 379 -20.66 -14.44 -28.14
N VAL A 380 -21.50 -13.41 -27.97
CA VAL A 380 -21.82 -12.46 -29.04
C VAL A 380 -20.60 -11.65 -29.45
N VAL A 381 -19.77 -11.21 -28.49
CA VAL A 381 -18.53 -10.50 -28.83
C VAL A 381 -17.54 -11.42 -29.53
N LEU A 382 -17.38 -12.67 -29.08
CA LEU A 382 -16.55 -13.70 -29.73
C LEU A 382 -16.97 -14.04 -31.16
N SER A 383 -18.26 -13.92 -31.48
CA SER A 383 -18.77 -14.25 -32.82
C SER A 383 -18.68 -13.08 -33.80
N ARG A 384 -18.28 -11.88 -33.35
CA ARG A 384 -18.03 -10.76 -34.24
C ARG A 384 -16.80 -11.06 -35.08
N ASN A 385 -17.00 -11.03 -36.40
CA ASN A 385 -15.95 -11.30 -37.35
C ASN A 385 -14.97 -10.10 -37.35
N PRO A 386 -13.66 -10.28 -37.09
CA PRO A 386 -12.71 -9.17 -37.04
C PRO A 386 -12.58 -8.41 -38.37
N VAL A 387 -13.00 -9.02 -39.48
CA VAL A 387 -12.89 -8.50 -40.85
C VAL A 387 -13.91 -7.40 -41.19
N VAL A 388 -14.84 -7.06 -40.29
CA VAL A 388 -15.97 -6.14 -40.62
C VAL A 388 -15.69 -4.67 -40.22
N ASN A 389 -14.54 -4.37 -39.59
CA ASN A 389 -14.20 -3.02 -39.12
C ASN A 389 -12.96 -2.40 -39.79
N GLU A 390 -12.59 -2.81 -41.00
CA GLU A 390 -11.66 -2.07 -41.87
C GLU A 390 -12.39 -1.29 -42.98
#